data_AF-A0A4Q6EGS4-F1
#
_entry.id   AF-A0A4Q6EGS4-F1
#
_cell.length_a   1.000
_cell.length_b   1.000
_cell.length_c   1.000
_cell.angle_alpha   90.00
_cell.angle_beta   90.00
_cell.angle_gamma   90.00
#
_symmetry.space_group_name_H-M   'P 1'
#
loop_
_entity.id
_entity.type
_entity.pdbx_description
1 polymer ?
#
loop_
_entity_poly.entity_id
_entity_poly.type
_entity_poly.pdbx_seq_one_letter_code
_entity_poly.pdbx_strand_id
1 'polypeptide(L)'
;MEIQPASYASFFRRFGAVVLDMLILLIPGIVAGSILPVIGGALVWFFYAPFLESSALKATIGKNLMGIQVGTIEGQRLSFGSAFLREIMKLVSGCCLFLPHFLALFTERKQAMHDLVVGSVVTNGRAEIPVVDAWWDNVREVFGSLGFSVPQAKASGSGDRLGDLERLQSLFERGALTKEEFEAEKARLLAGE
;
A
#
# COMPACT_ATOMS: atom_id res chain seq x y z
N MET A 1 -17.87 18.83 -9.85
CA MET A 1 -16.48 18.56 -9.43
C MET A 1 -15.71 18.21 -10.70
N GLU A 2 -15.00 19.18 -11.27
CA GLU A 2 -14.19 18.94 -12.48
C GLU A 2 -13.11 17.93 -12.14
N ILE A 3 -13.18 16.77 -12.79
CA ILE A 3 -12.11 15.78 -12.74
C ILE A 3 -10.93 16.46 -13.45
N GLN A 4 -9.89 16.84 -12.69
CA GLN A 4 -8.64 17.34 -13.29
C GLN A 4 -8.25 16.40 -14.43
N PRO A 5 -7.78 16.89 -15.59
CA PRO A 5 -7.31 16.01 -16.65
C PRO A 5 -6.15 15.23 -16.07
N ALA A 6 -6.43 13.99 -15.66
CA ALA A 6 -5.48 13.17 -14.95
C ALA A 6 -4.30 12.98 -15.90
N SER A 7 -3.19 13.66 -15.60
CA SER A 7 -2.00 13.58 -16.42
C SER A 7 -1.56 12.13 -16.43
N TYR A 8 -1.79 11.43 -17.54
CA TYR A 8 -1.49 10.01 -17.65
C TYR A 8 0.01 9.79 -17.53
N ALA A 9 0.40 8.85 -16.67
CA ALA A 9 1.81 8.55 -16.45
C ALA A 9 2.47 8.12 -17.77
N SER A 10 3.61 8.71 -18.08
CA SER A 10 4.38 8.35 -19.27
C SER A 10 4.95 6.93 -19.14
N PHE A 11 5.20 6.29 -20.27
CA PHE A 11 5.81 4.97 -20.34
C PHE A 11 7.11 4.89 -19.50
N PHE A 12 7.97 5.92 -19.58
CA PHE A 12 9.23 5.97 -18.83
C PHE A 12 9.04 6.03 -17.31
N ARG A 13 8.00 6.72 -16.81
CA ARG A 13 7.70 6.72 -15.37
C ARG A 13 7.25 5.35 -14.90
N ARG A 14 6.45 4.65 -15.72
CA ARG A 14 6.05 3.25 -15.45
C ARG A 14 7.26 2.32 -15.47
N PHE A 15 8.15 2.47 -16.44
CA PHE A 15 9.40 1.69 -16.52
C PHE A 15 10.30 1.93 -15.32
N GLY A 16 10.55 3.20 -14.96
CA GLY A 16 11.34 3.55 -13.77
C GLY A 16 10.74 3.00 -12.48
N ALA A 17 9.41 3.01 -12.34
CA ALA A 17 8.74 2.40 -11.19
C ALA A 17 8.97 0.89 -11.11
N VAL A 18 8.93 0.17 -12.24
CA VAL A 18 9.23 -1.28 -12.29
C VAL A 18 10.68 -1.55 -11.90
N VAL A 19 11.63 -0.73 -12.38
CA VAL A 19 13.04 -0.87 -11.99
C VAL A 19 13.23 -0.66 -10.49
N LEU A 20 12.59 0.36 -9.90
CA LEU A 20 12.62 0.58 -8.46
C LEU A 20 11.98 -0.57 -7.69
N ASP A 21 10.82 -1.05 -8.12
CA ASP A 21 10.17 -2.21 -7.50
C ASP A 21 11.07 -3.46 -7.59
N MET A 22 11.80 -3.68 -8.70
CA MET A 22 12.78 -4.78 -8.82
C MET A 22 13.93 -4.66 -7.81
N LEU A 23 14.47 -3.47 -7.61
CA LEU A 23 15.55 -3.25 -6.63
C LEU A 23 15.06 -3.47 -5.20
N ILE A 24 13.84 -3.00 -4.88
CA ILE A 24 13.22 -3.17 -3.57
C ILE A 24 12.93 -4.65 -3.31
N LEU A 25 12.43 -5.37 -4.31
CA LEU A 25 12.08 -6.79 -4.20
C LEU A 25 13.27 -7.74 -4.27
N LEU A 26 14.46 -7.26 -4.63
CA LEU A 26 15.66 -8.10 -4.73
C LEU A 26 15.98 -8.78 -3.39
N ILE A 27 16.02 -8.02 -2.29
CA ILE A 27 16.37 -8.55 -0.97
C ILE A 27 15.28 -9.50 -0.45
N PRO A 28 13.99 -9.11 -0.38
CA PRO A 28 12.93 -10.02 0.04
C PRO A 28 12.81 -11.26 -0.84
N GLY A 29 13.02 -11.11 -2.15
CA GLY A 29 12.99 -12.22 -3.11
C GLY A 29 14.09 -13.24 -2.88
N ILE A 30 15.33 -12.81 -2.62
CA ILE A 30 16.45 -13.71 -2.30
C ILE A 30 16.20 -14.43 -0.97
N VAL A 31 15.77 -13.70 0.07
CA VAL A 31 15.48 -14.28 1.38
C VAL A 31 14.37 -15.33 1.28
N ALA A 32 13.25 -14.99 0.63
CA ALA A 32 12.13 -15.91 0.43
C ALA A 32 12.53 -17.11 -0.44
N GLY A 33 13.32 -16.91 -1.50
CA GLY A 33 13.84 -17.99 -2.34
C GLY A 33 14.83 -18.90 -1.61
N SER A 34 15.53 -18.40 -0.60
CA SER A 34 16.43 -19.21 0.24
C SER A 34 15.66 -20.08 1.24
N ILE A 35 14.49 -19.63 1.69
CA ILE A 35 13.61 -20.39 2.61
C ILE A 35 12.75 -21.40 1.84
N LEU A 36 12.17 -20.95 0.72
CA LEU A 36 11.29 -21.73 -0.14
C LEU A 36 11.87 -21.75 -1.57
N PRO A 37 12.77 -22.70 -1.87
CA PRO A 37 13.39 -22.81 -3.18
C PRO A 37 12.33 -22.92 -4.28
N VAL A 38 12.64 -22.40 -5.47
CA VAL A 38 11.77 -22.39 -6.67
C VAL A 38 10.59 -21.41 -6.60
N ILE A 39 9.83 -21.37 -5.51
CA ILE A 39 8.56 -20.63 -5.46
C ILE A 39 8.58 -19.35 -4.60
N GLY A 40 9.49 -19.24 -3.62
CA GLY A 40 9.47 -18.15 -2.64
C GLY A 40 9.58 -16.75 -3.27
N GLY A 41 10.57 -16.56 -4.15
CA GLY A 41 10.74 -15.28 -4.86
C GLY A 41 9.59 -14.95 -5.80
N ALA A 42 9.03 -15.96 -6.48
CA ALA A 42 7.89 -15.78 -7.39
C ALA A 42 6.63 -15.36 -6.63
N LEU A 43 6.37 -15.95 -5.46
CA LEU A 43 5.24 -15.58 -4.61
C LEU A 43 5.37 -14.14 -4.11
N VAL A 44 6.54 -13.74 -3.63
CA VAL A 44 6.79 -12.36 -3.20
C VAL A 44 6.52 -11.38 -4.33
N TRP A 45 7.06 -11.65 -5.52
CA TRP A 45 6.83 -10.82 -6.70
C TRP A 45 5.35 -10.72 -7.07
N PHE A 46 4.66 -11.86 -7.13
CA PHE A 46 3.28 -11.96 -7.60
C PHE A 46 2.26 -11.34 -6.64
N PHE A 47 2.48 -11.46 -5.33
CA PHE A 47 1.56 -10.91 -4.33
C PHE A 47 1.89 -9.46 -3.95
N TYR A 48 3.13 -9.00 -4.09
CA TYR A 48 3.54 -7.64 -3.73
C TYR A 48 2.68 -6.55 -4.40
N ALA A 49 2.50 -6.62 -5.72
CA ALA A 49 1.79 -5.57 -6.45
C ALA A 49 0.28 -5.53 -6.15
N PRO A 50 -0.48 -6.65 -6.18
CA PRO A 50 -1.90 -6.66 -5.84
C PRO A 50 -2.23 -6.14 -4.44
N PHE A 51 -1.44 -6.51 -3.42
CA PHE A 51 -1.64 -6.04 -2.06
C PHE A 51 -1.41 -4.54 -1.93
N LEU A 52 -0.37 -4.00 -2.55
CA LEU A 52 -0.06 -2.56 -2.45
C LEU A 52 -0.98 -1.70 -3.32
N GLU A 53 -1.34 -2.15 -4.52
CA GLU A 53 -2.19 -1.38 -5.44
C GLU A 53 -3.66 -1.34 -5.01
N SER A 54 -4.15 -2.35 -4.27
CA SER A 54 -5.51 -2.34 -3.71
C SER A 54 -5.62 -1.48 -2.44
N SER A 55 -4.49 -1.02 -1.89
CA SER A 55 -4.48 -0.14 -0.72
C SER A 55 -4.92 1.29 -1.06
N ALA A 56 -5.17 2.09 -0.02
CA ALA A 56 -5.49 3.51 -0.19
C ALA A 56 -4.39 4.30 -0.93
N LEU A 57 -3.15 3.79 -0.95
CA LEU A 57 -2.03 4.40 -1.69
C LEU A 57 -2.19 4.26 -3.20
N LYS A 58 -2.95 3.26 -3.69
CA LYS A 58 -3.14 2.99 -5.12
C LYS A 58 -1.82 2.76 -5.87
N ALA A 59 -0.74 2.44 -5.17
CA ALA A 59 0.61 2.42 -5.74
C ALA A 59 1.49 1.42 -5.00
N THR A 60 2.40 0.78 -5.74
CA THR A 60 3.54 0.05 -5.15
C THR A 60 4.57 1.05 -4.63
N ILE A 61 5.58 0.57 -3.88
CA ILE A 61 6.61 1.45 -3.32
C ILE A 61 7.36 2.19 -4.44
N GLY A 62 7.79 1.49 -5.50
CA GLY A 62 8.44 2.10 -6.65
C GLY A 62 7.55 3.10 -7.40
N LYS A 63 6.24 2.82 -7.50
CA LYS A 63 5.27 3.74 -8.11
C LYS A 63 5.04 4.99 -7.28
N ASN A 64 4.93 4.83 -5.96
CA ASN A 64 4.79 5.95 -5.02
C ASN A 64 6.03 6.86 -5.07
N LEU A 65 7.24 6.29 -5.16
CA LEU A 65 8.48 7.04 -5.33
C LEU A 65 8.52 7.80 -6.66
N MET A 66 7.98 7.23 -7.73
CA MET A 66 7.86 7.88 -9.04
C MET A 66 6.68 8.85 -9.15
N GLY A 67 5.88 9.01 -8.09
CA GLY A 67 4.71 9.89 -8.06
C GLY A 67 3.59 9.44 -9.01
N ILE A 68 3.41 8.13 -9.16
CA ILE A 68 2.35 7.54 -9.99
C ILE A 68 1.47 6.61 -9.18
N GLN A 69 0.19 6.56 -9.55
CA GLN A 69 -0.83 5.76 -8.88
C GLN A 69 -1.75 5.09 -9.90
N VAL A 70 -2.36 3.97 -9.50
CA VAL A 70 -3.23 3.12 -10.31
C VAL A 70 -4.64 3.19 -9.74
N GLY A 71 -5.59 3.67 -10.53
CA GLY A 71 -7.00 3.74 -10.13
C GLY A 71 -7.92 3.20 -11.21
N THR A 72 -9.22 3.18 -10.92
CA THR A 72 -10.24 2.97 -11.95
C THR A 72 -10.35 4.21 -12.85
N ILE A 73 -11.12 4.12 -13.95
CA ILE A 73 -11.38 5.25 -14.84
C ILE A 73 -12.04 6.42 -14.08
N GLU A 74 -12.83 6.10 -13.06
CA GLU A 74 -13.49 7.04 -12.15
C GLU A 74 -12.56 7.58 -11.05
N GLY A 75 -11.28 7.20 -11.05
CA GLY A 75 -10.28 7.60 -10.06
C GLY A 75 -10.39 6.86 -8.72
N GLN A 76 -11.21 5.81 -8.62
CA GLN A 76 -11.37 5.01 -7.40
C GLN A 76 -10.20 4.05 -7.19
N ARG A 77 -10.07 3.50 -5.98
CA ARG A 77 -9.08 2.46 -5.69
C ARG A 77 -9.47 1.15 -6.37
N LEU A 78 -8.48 0.33 -6.73
CA LEU A 78 -8.72 -1.00 -7.25
C LEU A 78 -9.17 -1.94 -6.12
N SER A 79 -10.13 -2.81 -6.42
CA SER A 79 -10.41 -3.94 -5.53
C SER A 79 -9.23 -4.93 -5.54
N PHE A 80 -9.06 -5.69 -4.46
CA PHE A 80 -8.02 -6.73 -4.40
C PHE A 80 -8.14 -7.73 -5.57
N GLY A 81 -9.36 -8.16 -5.91
CA GLY A 81 -9.60 -9.06 -7.04
C GLY A 81 -9.24 -8.44 -8.39
N SER A 82 -9.56 -7.17 -8.60
CA SER A 82 -9.17 -6.42 -9.82
C SER A 82 -7.65 -6.28 -9.93
N ALA A 83 -6.97 -5.94 -8.84
CA ALA A 83 -5.51 -5.82 -8.81
C ALA A 83 -4.82 -7.19 -9.01
N PHE A 84 -5.40 -8.26 -8.46
CA PHE A 84 -4.93 -9.63 -8.65
C PHE A 84 -5.09 -10.11 -10.10
N LEU A 85 -6.27 -9.88 -10.69
CA LEU A 85 -6.52 -10.18 -12.11
C LEU A 85 -5.54 -9.42 -13.02
N ARG A 86 -5.22 -8.16 -12.67
CA ARG A 86 -4.23 -7.35 -13.38
C ARG A 86 -2.85 -8.02 -13.36
N GLU A 87 -2.44 -8.58 -12.24
CA GLU A 87 -1.15 -9.29 -12.11
C GLU A 87 -1.13 -10.62 -12.88
N ILE A 88 -2.22 -11.38 -12.87
CA ILE A 88 -2.38 -12.58 -13.73
C ILE A 88 -2.22 -12.18 -15.20
N MET A 89 -2.86 -11.09 -15.64
CA MET A 89 -2.76 -10.63 -17.02
C MET A 89 -1.35 -10.14 -17.38
N LYS A 90 -0.57 -9.62 -16.42
CA LYS A 90 0.86 -9.33 -16.63
C LYS A 90 1.66 -10.61 -16.84
N LEU A 91 1.38 -11.68 -16.09
CA LEU A 91 2.02 -12.98 -16.28
C LEU A 91 1.75 -13.53 -17.69
N VAL A 92 0.48 -13.50 -18.13
CA VAL A 92 0.09 -13.88 -19.50
C VAL A 92 0.81 -13.00 -20.53
N SER A 93 0.88 -11.69 -20.28
CA SER A 93 1.58 -10.75 -21.18
C SER A 93 3.09 -10.99 -21.24
N GLY A 94 3.71 -11.45 -20.15
CA GLY A 94 5.12 -11.85 -20.10
C GLY A 94 5.39 -13.11 -20.92
N CYS A 95 4.49 -14.09 -20.86
CA CYS A 95 4.54 -15.29 -21.71
C CYS A 95 4.41 -14.95 -23.21
N CYS A 96 3.67 -13.88 -23.55
CA CYS A 96 3.53 -13.37 -24.92
C CYS A 96 4.63 -12.36 -25.32
N LEU A 97 5.87 -12.53 -24.84
CA LEU A 97 7.05 -11.71 -25.20
C LEU A 97 6.93 -10.20 -24.91
N PHE A 98 6.12 -9.81 -23.91
CA PHE A 98 5.86 -8.41 -23.54
C PHE A 98 5.24 -7.54 -24.66
N LEU A 99 4.89 -8.11 -25.82
CA LEU A 99 4.17 -7.43 -26.91
C LEU A 99 2.94 -6.64 -26.43
N PRO A 100 2.13 -7.14 -25.48
CA PRO A 100 0.96 -6.40 -24.97
C PRO A 100 1.27 -5.14 -24.16
N HIS A 101 2.53 -4.94 -23.71
CA HIS A 101 2.93 -3.72 -23.02
C HIS A 101 3.12 -2.55 -23.99
N PHE A 102 3.42 -2.81 -25.26
CA PHE A 102 3.57 -1.77 -26.28
C PHE A 102 2.23 -1.12 -26.66
N LEU A 103 1.09 -1.77 -26.38
CA LEU A 103 -0.25 -1.16 -26.52
C LEU A 103 -0.40 0.13 -25.70
N ALA A 104 0.33 0.26 -24.59
CA ALA A 104 0.35 1.49 -23.80
C ALA A 104 0.95 2.70 -24.53
N LEU A 105 1.68 2.49 -25.63
CA LEU A 105 2.22 3.57 -26.47
C LEU A 105 1.22 4.06 -27.52
N PHE A 106 0.25 3.23 -27.89
CA PHE A 106 -0.71 3.52 -28.97
C PHE A 106 -2.11 3.88 -28.47
N THR A 107 -2.39 3.75 -27.16
CA THR A 107 -3.69 4.05 -26.57
C THR A 107 -3.74 5.48 -26.02
N GLU A 108 -4.86 6.17 -26.21
CA GLU A 108 -5.06 7.57 -25.78
C GLU A 108 -4.84 7.77 -24.26
N ARG A 109 -5.21 6.77 -23.46
CA ARG A 109 -5.05 6.76 -22.00
C ARG A 109 -3.76 6.07 -21.53
N LYS A 110 -2.87 5.71 -22.46
CA LYS A 110 -1.61 4.98 -22.23
C LYS A 110 -1.80 3.69 -21.43
N GLN A 111 -2.87 2.95 -21.70
CA GLN A 111 -3.25 1.72 -21.01
C GLN A 111 -2.60 0.50 -21.67
N ALA A 112 -2.04 -0.39 -20.87
CA ALA A 112 -1.61 -1.71 -21.33
C ALA A 112 -2.80 -2.67 -21.46
N MET A 113 -2.61 -3.83 -22.08
CA MET A 113 -3.69 -4.83 -22.22
C MET A 113 -4.29 -5.25 -20.87
N HIS A 114 -3.44 -5.48 -19.86
CA HIS A 114 -3.89 -5.81 -18.50
C HIS A 114 -4.65 -4.65 -17.84
N ASP A 115 -4.34 -3.40 -18.21
CA ASP A 115 -5.06 -2.23 -17.72
C ASP A 115 -6.46 -2.15 -18.34
N LEU A 116 -6.58 -2.46 -19.64
CA LEU A 116 -7.87 -2.49 -20.36
C LEU A 116 -8.81 -3.58 -19.87
N VAL A 117 -8.30 -4.80 -19.63
CA VAL A 117 -9.09 -5.93 -19.12
C VAL A 117 -9.71 -5.62 -17.76
N VAL A 118 -8.98 -4.89 -16.91
CA VAL A 118 -9.40 -4.57 -15.54
C VAL A 118 -10.15 -3.23 -15.46
N GLY A 119 -10.10 -2.40 -16.51
CA GLY A 119 -10.62 -1.03 -16.46
C GLY A 119 -9.80 -0.12 -15.55
N SER A 120 -8.49 -0.36 -15.45
CA SER A 120 -7.58 0.43 -14.62
C SER A 120 -6.79 1.44 -15.45
N VAL A 121 -6.36 2.53 -14.82
CA VAL A 121 -5.57 3.58 -15.45
C VAL A 121 -4.50 4.08 -14.49
N VAL A 122 -3.33 4.42 -15.03
CA VAL A 122 -2.22 4.98 -14.24
C VAL A 122 -2.14 6.48 -14.46
N THR A 123 -2.23 7.21 -13.36
CA THR A 123 -2.24 8.67 -13.35
C THR A 123 -1.04 9.18 -12.55
N ASN A 124 -0.58 10.38 -12.88
CA ASN A 124 0.40 11.08 -12.06
C ASN A 124 -0.31 11.58 -10.80
N GLY A 125 0.23 11.25 -9.63
CA GLY A 125 -0.37 11.57 -8.34
C GLY A 125 0.23 10.73 -7.22
N ARG A 126 0.24 11.30 -6.02
CA ARG A 126 0.70 10.65 -4.80
C ARG A 126 -0.38 10.76 -3.74
N ALA A 127 -0.67 9.66 -3.05
CA ALA A 127 -1.52 9.68 -1.87
C ALA A 127 -0.74 10.28 -0.69
N GLU A 128 -1.28 11.30 -0.03
CA GLU A 128 -0.72 11.92 1.18
C GLU A 128 -1.14 11.14 2.45
N ILE A 129 -0.99 9.82 2.41
CA ILE A 129 -1.36 8.92 3.52
C ILE A 129 -0.09 8.22 4.01
N PRO A 130 0.08 8.01 5.33
CA PRO A 130 1.19 7.21 5.84
C PRO A 130 1.19 5.83 5.18
N VAL A 131 2.33 5.45 4.59
CA VAL A 131 2.45 4.22 3.78
C VAL A 131 2.18 2.98 4.62
N VAL A 132 2.67 2.97 5.86
CA VAL A 132 2.53 1.83 6.78
C VAL A 132 1.08 1.62 7.17
N ASP A 133 0.37 2.69 7.52
CA ASP A 133 -1.03 2.62 7.96
C ASP A 133 -1.93 2.13 6.82
N ALA A 134 -1.77 2.72 5.64
CA ALA A 134 -2.53 2.33 4.45
C ALA A 134 -2.28 0.86 4.04
N TRP A 135 -1.06 0.36 4.24
CA TRP A 135 -0.74 -1.03 3.98
C TRP A 135 -1.34 -1.96 5.02
N TRP A 136 -1.24 -1.62 6.31
CA TRP A 136 -1.80 -2.42 7.39
C TRP A 136 -3.33 -2.53 7.30
N ASP A 137 -4.00 -1.44 6.95
CA ASP A 137 -5.45 -1.45 6.74
C ASP A 137 -5.86 -2.35 5.59
N ASN A 138 -5.11 -2.33 4.47
CA ASN A 138 -5.36 -3.22 3.35
C ASN A 138 -5.15 -4.70 3.73
N VAL A 139 -4.09 -5.02 4.48
CA VAL A 139 -3.87 -6.38 4.96
C VAL A 139 -5.07 -6.85 5.78
N ARG A 140 -5.59 -6.02 6.68
CA ARG A 140 -6.80 -6.37 7.46
C ARG A 140 -8.02 -6.57 6.58
N GLU A 141 -8.22 -5.72 5.57
CA GLU A 141 -9.34 -5.82 4.64
C GLU A 141 -9.27 -7.12 3.83
N VAL A 142 -8.11 -7.46 3.28
CA VAL A 142 -7.91 -8.68 2.48
C VAL A 142 -8.07 -9.91 3.36
N PHE A 143 -7.42 -9.98 4.51
CA PHE A 143 -7.54 -11.15 5.40
C PHE A 143 -8.93 -11.26 6.03
N GLY A 144 -9.56 -10.14 6.38
CA GLY A 144 -10.94 -10.09 6.86
C GLY A 144 -11.93 -10.61 5.81
N SER A 145 -11.74 -10.25 4.53
CA SER A 145 -12.56 -10.79 3.44
C SER A 145 -12.34 -12.29 3.19
N LEU A 146 -11.20 -12.84 3.60
CA LEU A 146 -10.89 -14.28 3.57
C LEU A 146 -11.37 -15.03 4.82
N GLY A 147 -12.06 -14.36 5.76
CA GLY A 147 -12.57 -14.98 6.99
C GLY A 147 -11.54 -15.13 8.11
N PHE A 148 -10.34 -14.58 7.95
CA PHE A 148 -9.32 -14.54 8.99
C PHE A 148 -9.45 -13.26 9.80
N SER A 149 -9.70 -13.39 11.10
CA SER A 149 -9.62 -12.25 12.01
C SER A 149 -8.16 -11.93 12.29
N VAL A 150 -7.62 -10.91 11.62
CA VAL A 150 -6.31 -10.34 11.96
C VAL A 150 -6.48 -9.62 13.30
N PRO A 151 -5.75 -10.03 14.36
CA PRO A 151 -5.81 -9.32 15.63
C PRO A 151 -5.51 -7.84 15.42
N GLN A 152 -6.30 -6.96 16.03
CA GLN A 152 -5.95 -5.56 16.10
C GLN A 152 -4.58 -5.49 16.76
N ALA A 153 -3.56 -5.07 16.01
CA ALA A 153 -2.31 -4.68 16.63
C ALA A 153 -2.67 -3.53 17.58
N LYS A 154 -2.76 -3.81 18.89
CA LYS A 154 -2.61 -2.77 19.91
C LYS A 154 -1.39 -2.00 19.48
N ALA A 155 -1.55 -0.70 19.21
CA ALA A 155 -0.46 0.18 18.82
C ALA A 155 0.70 -0.06 19.79
N SER A 156 1.73 -0.76 19.32
CA SER A 156 2.85 -1.17 20.14
C SER A 156 3.55 0.09 20.65
N GLY A 157 3.46 0.31 21.97
CA GLY A 157 4.35 1.15 22.77
C GLY A 157 4.10 2.66 22.76
N SER A 158 3.81 3.30 21.63
CA SER A 158 3.80 4.78 21.56
C SER A 158 2.41 5.40 21.53
N GLY A 159 1.45 4.78 20.83
CA GLY A 159 0.10 5.35 20.65
C GLY A 159 -0.79 5.21 21.88
N ASP A 160 -0.67 4.10 22.62
CA ASP A 160 -1.42 3.84 23.85
C ASP A 160 -0.99 4.82 24.97
N ARG A 161 0.32 5.07 25.10
CA ARG A 161 0.88 6.04 26.06
C ARG A 161 0.39 7.46 25.78
N LEU A 162 0.33 7.87 24.51
CA LEU A 162 -0.22 9.17 24.13
C LEU A 162 -1.70 9.29 24.52
N GLY A 163 -2.50 8.24 24.25
CA GLY A 163 -3.90 8.20 24.66
C GLY A 163 -4.11 8.21 26.18
N ASP A 164 -3.26 7.50 26.94
CA ASP A 164 -3.32 7.48 28.40
C ASP A 164 -2.85 8.80 29.03
N LEU A 165 -1.87 9.48 28.42
CA LEU A 165 -1.46 10.83 28.80
C LEU A 165 -2.56 11.86 28.52
N GLU A 166 -3.24 11.78 27.38
CA GLU A 166 -4.40 12.63 27.07
C GLU A 166 -5.56 12.41 28.06
N ARG A 167 -5.82 11.14 28.43
CA ARG A 167 -6.81 10.81 29.47
C ARG A 167 -6.43 11.38 30.83
N LEU A 168 -5.18 11.20 31.27
CA LEU A 168 -4.69 11.76 32.54
C LEU A 168 -4.81 13.29 32.56
N GLN A 169 -4.46 13.95 31.46
CA GLN A 169 -4.59 15.40 31.34
C GLN A 169 -6.06 15.82 31.44
N SER A 170 -6.97 15.10 30.79
CA SER A 170 -8.41 15.37 30.88
C SER A 170 -8.97 15.19 32.30
N LEU A 171 -8.44 14.24 33.08
CA LEU A 171 -8.83 14.01 34.47
C LEU A 171 -8.30 15.10 35.41
N PHE A 172 -7.09 15.59 35.17
CA PHE A 172 -6.52 16.74 35.88
C PHE A 172 -7.31 18.02 35.60
N GLU A 173 -7.66 18.29 34.33
CA GLU A 173 -8.47 19.45 33.94
C GLU A 173 -9.88 19.42 34.54
N ARG A 174 -10.44 18.23 34.78
CA ARG A 174 -11.73 18.03 35.48
C ARG A 174 -11.61 18.13 37.00
N GLY A 175 -10.42 18.36 37.55
CA GLY A 175 -10.16 18.44 38.98
C GLY A 175 -10.28 17.10 39.71
N ALA A 176 -10.27 15.98 38.97
CA ALA A 176 -10.39 14.64 39.54
C ALA A 176 -9.05 14.08 40.06
N LEU A 177 -7.93 14.73 39.72
CA LEU A 177 -6.58 14.37 40.15
C LEU A 177 -5.91 15.57 40.81
N THR A 178 -5.20 15.31 41.89
CA THR A 178 -4.29 16.30 42.47
C THR A 178 -3.02 16.42 41.61
N LYS A 179 -2.32 17.56 41.72
CA LYS A 179 -1.09 17.81 40.94
C LYS A 179 0.00 16.77 41.23
N GLU A 180 0.06 16.28 42.46
CA GLU A 180 1.03 15.26 42.89
C GLU A 180 0.74 13.90 42.26
N GLU A 181 -0.53 13.49 42.22
CA GLU A 181 -0.97 12.23 41.58
C GLU A 181 -0.77 12.25 40.06
N PHE A 182 -1.04 13.39 39.42
CA PHE A 182 -0.83 13.56 37.98
C PHE A 182 0.64 13.41 37.59
N GLU A 183 1.55 14.09 38.29
CA GLU A 183 2.99 14.02 37.97
C GLU A 183 3.58 12.64 38.28
N ALA A 184 3.13 11.97 39.35
CA ALA A 184 3.56 10.61 39.68
C ALA A 184 3.15 9.61 38.59
N GLU A 185 1.91 9.68 38.10
CA GLU A 185 1.40 8.74 37.12
C GLU A 185 1.92 9.04 35.70
N LYS A 186 2.09 10.32 35.36
CA LYS A 186 2.78 10.75 34.14
C LYS A 186 4.23 10.26 34.10
N ALA A 187 4.95 10.35 35.22
CA ALA A 187 6.32 9.85 35.31
C ALA A 187 6.39 8.32 35.12
N ARG A 188 5.41 7.56 35.66
CA ARG A 188 5.30 6.11 35.43
C ARG A 188 5.09 5.75 33.97
N LEU A 189 4.17 6.43 33.28
CA LEU A 189 3.89 6.19 31.87
C LEU A 189 5.06 6.55 30.95
N LEU A 190 5.83 7.58 31.30
CA LEU A 190 7.02 7.99 30.56
C LEU A 190 8.24 7.08 30.83
N ALA A 191 8.35 6.52 32.04
CA ALA A 191 9.45 5.66 32.43
C ALA A 191 9.40 4.25 31.80
N GLY A 192 8.21 3.77 31.41
CA GLY A 192 8.00 2.57 30.59
C GLY A 192 8.61 1.28 31.17
N GLU A 193 7.81 0.48 31.89
CA GLU A 193 7.99 -0.98 31.85
C GLU A 193 7.67 -1.53 30.45
#